data_AF-A0A6C0ITM4-F1
#
_entry.id   AF-A0A6C0ITM4-F1
#
_cell.length_a   1.000
_cell.length_b   1.000
_cell.length_c   1.000
_cell.angle_alpha   90.00
_cell.angle_beta   90.00
_cell.angle_gamma   90.00
#
_symmetry.space_group_name_H-M   'P 1'
#
loop_
_entity.id
_entity.type
_entity.pdbx_description
1 polymer ?
#
loop_
_entity_poly.entity_id
_entity_poly.type
_entity_poly.pdbx_seq_one_letter_code
_entity_poly.pdbx_strand_id
1 'polypeptide(L)'
;MCDTFEIKQYTIVASLNERNIYIKLTDNVNFINYESNVDAKELRLQFELKDIYSLIKNCFEQKPDFNVSFNVSSGNIKLVFNAKVGGFLNVNFEALFKEKLMSNDGQLTLNVNKMEQKYNTLFKRFEEFEKNAIKQQEENNNIMINSFNDILFKRLEVSEKNNNNQQEENNRILKIMGNMYVYVGIKINNVGRSNQRAVSNNCDIDIHNTFIKLNSKIIDIDNNTHIYDFSKFNVFYNLNTLTINNPGFSNFTNISNSNVSEIALGITNGIHDFSSLVGIHNFPNLTKLTICSPSLTDVVSVLSRIKHNIKELNFRSCSSINVLELQTYCQKNGIQLAIC
;
A
#
# COMPACT_ATOMS: atom_id res chain seq x y z
N MET A 1 -6.76 45.98 -11.76
CA MET A 1 -7.55 44.96 -12.49
C MET A 1 -6.75 43.68 -12.50
N CYS A 2 -7.37 42.50 -12.37
CA CYS A 2 -6.68 41.21 -12.37
C CYS A 2 -7.48 40.23 -13.22
N ASP A 3 -6.82 39.62 -14.21
CA ASP A 3 -7.41 38.65 -15.13
C ASP A 3 -6.55 37.38 -15.13
N THR A 4 -7.20 36.23 -15.35
CA THR A 4 -6.55 34.92 -15.42
C THR A 4 -6.86 34.26 -16.75
N PHE A 5 -5.85 33.67 -17.38
CA PHE A 5 -5.92 33.05 -18.70
C PHE A 5 -5.24 31.68 -18.70
N GLU A 6 -5.68 30.79 -19.56
CA GLU A 6 -5.05 29.49 -19.80
C GLU A 6 -4.64 29.37 -21.26
N ILE A 7 -3.34 29.21 -21.51
CA ILE A 7 -2.79 29.09 -22.87
C ILE A 7 -1.80 27.94 -22.89
N LYS A 8 -2.10 26.90 -23.68
CA LYS A 8 -1.30 25.67 -23.76
C LYS A 8 -1.14 25.05 -22.36
N GLN A 9 0.10 24.83 -21.90
CA GLN A 9 0.39 24.33 -20.56
C GLN A 9 0.53 25.43 -19.49
N TYR A 10 0.30 26.70 -19.82
CA TYR A 10 0.54 27.82 -18.92
C TYR A 10 -0.76 28.38 -18.35
N THR A 11 -0.77 28.57 -17.03
CA THR A 11 -1.74 29.44 -16.34
C THR A 11 -1.12 30.82 -16.19
N ILE A 12 -1.81 31.86 -16.67
CA ILE A 12 -1.29 33.23 -16.72
C ILE A 12 -2.20 34.13 -15.88
N VAL A 13 -1.62 34.82 -14.91
CA VAL A 13 -2.31 35.85 -14.11
C VAL A 13 -1.70 37.19 -14.48
N ALA A 14 -2.50 38.11 -14.99
CA ALA A 14 -2.07 39.45 -15.36
C ALA A 14 -2.85 40.49 -14.57
N SER A 15 -2.15 41.35 -13.83
CA SER A 15 -2.75 42.44 -13.08
C SER A 15 -2.16 43.80 -13.41
N LEU A 16 -3.04 44.76 -13.65
CA LEU A 16 -2.70 46.16 -13.86
C LEU A 16 -2.76 46.93 -12.53
N ASN A 17 -1.63 47.55 -12.16
CA ASN A 17 -1.50 48.54 -11.10
C ASN A 17 -1.31 49.94 -11.70
N GLU A 18 -1.21 50.97 -10.85
CA GLU A 18 -1.02 52.37 -11.32
C GLU A 18 0.30 52.61 -12.05
N ARG A 19 1.34 51.82 -11.74
CA ARG A 19 2.71 52.04 -12.25
C ARG A 19 3.17 50.98 -13.24
N ASN A 20 2.67 49.75 -13.11
CA ASN A 20 3.17 48.59 -13.84
C ASN A 20 2.09 47.55 -14.11
N ILE A 21 2.40 46.63 -15.03
CA ILE A 21 1.60 45.44 -15.31
C ILE A 21 2.36 44.25 -14.73
N TYR A 22 1.84 43.65 -13.67
CA TYR A 22 2.40 42.41 -13.13
C TYR A 22 1.84 41.22 -13.91
N ILE A 23 2.72 40.33 -14.37
CA ILE A 23 2.30 39.09 -15.03
C ILE A 23 3.04 37.93 -14.36
N LYS A 24 2.27 36.93 -13.95
CA LYS A 24 2.73 35.65 -13.42
C LYS A 24 2.33 34.55 -14.37
N LEU A 25 3.29 33.74 -14.79
CA LEU A 25 3.08 32.53 -15.58
C LEU A 25 3.44 31.31 -14.74
N THR A 26 2.55 30.34 -14.69
CA THR A 26 2.77 29.04 -14.05
C THR A 26 2.73 27.98 -15.13
N ASP A 27 3.85 27.29 -15.34
CA ASP A 27 3.92 26.10 -16.18
C ASP A 27 3.27 24.94 -15.43
N ASN A 28 2.10 24.47 -15.86
CA ASN A 28 1.37 23.40 -15.16
C ASN A 28 2.01 22.01 -15.32
N VAL A 29 3.01 21.85 -16.20
CA VAL A 29 3.68 20.58 -16.47
C VAL A 29 5.01 20.49 -15.72
N ASN A 30 5.85 21.50 -15.90
CA ASN A 30 7.15 21.55 -15.21
C ASN A 30 7.02 22.10 -13.80
N PHE A 31 5.92 22.80 -13.53
CA PHE A 31 5.62 23.47 -12.28
C PHE A 31 6.65 24.55 -11.92
N ILE A 32 7.04 25.30 -12.95
CA ILE A 32 7.94 26.44 -12.85
C ILE A 32 7.10 27.71 -12.88
N ASN A 33 7.45 28.67 -12.02
CA ASN A 33 6.83 29.98 -12.00
C ASN A 33 7.76 31.03 -12.61
N TYR A 34 7.21 31.85 -13.48
CA TYR A 34 7.84 33.02 -14.04
C TYR A 34 7.03 34.24 -13.63
N GLU A 35 7.69 35.30 -13.20
CA GLU A 35 7.01 36.55 -12.89
C GLU A 35 7.85 37.75 -13.31
N SER A 36 7.18 38.82 -13.70
CA SER A 36 7.80 40.10 -13.99
C SER A 36 6.81 41.23 -13.84
N ASN A 37 7.34 42.41 -13.56
CA ASN A 37 6.61 43.67 -13.68
C ASN A 37 7.01 44.29 -15.02
N VAL A 38 6.02 44.51 -15.88
CA VAL A 38 6.20 45.12 -17.19
C VAL A 38 5.85 46.60 -17.07
N ASP A 39 6.86 47.45 -17.30
CA ASP A 39 6.70 48.90 -17.32
C ASP A 39 6.54 49.39 -18.77
N ALA A 40 5.75 50.45 -18.98
CA ALA A 40 5.56 51.04 -20.31
C ALA A 40 6.89 51.47 -20.97
N LYS A 41 7.86 51.89 -20.16
CA LYS A 41 9.21 52.29 -20.62
C LYS A 41 10.01 51.12 -21.19
N GLU A 42 9.83 49.92 -20.65
CA GLU A 42 10.56 48.72 -21.10
C GLU A 42 10.07 48.26 -22.47
N LEU A 43 8.77 48.40 -22.73
CA LEU A 43 8.14 48.00 -23.98
C LEU A 43 8.43 48.95 -25.15
N ARG A 44 8.96 50.16 -24.88
CA ARG A 44 9.24 51.21 -25.88
C ARG A 44 8.01 51.59 -26.73
N LEU A 45 6.82 51.44 -26.17
CA LEU A 45 5.56 51.81 -26.82
C LEU A 45 5.13 53.21 -26.36
N GLN A 46 4.58 54.00 -27.29
CA GLN A 46 4.01 55.33 -26.99
C GLN A 46 2.54 55.25 -26.56
N PHE A 47 2.16 54.18 -25.87
CA PHE A 47 0.78 53.96 -25.40
C PHE A 47 0.69 54.15 -23.89
N GLU A 48 -0.50 54.48 -23.40
CA GLU A 48 -0.76 54.47 -21.97
C GLU A 48 -0.73 53.04 -21.42
N LEU A 49 -0.38 52.89 -20.14
CA LEU A 49 -0.28 51.58 -19.48
C LEU A 49 -1.59 50.77 -19.57
N LYS A 50 -2.74 51.47 -19.54
CA LYS A 50 -4.07 50.85 -19.70
C LYS A 50 -4.27 50.23 -21.09
N ASP A 51 -3.83 50.92 -22.14
CA ASP A 51 -3.94 50.44 -23.51
C ASP A 51 -3.00 49.26 -23.74
N ILE A 52 -1.77 49.35 -23.22
CA ILE A 52 -0.80 48.24 -23.23
C ILE A 52 -1.41 47.01 -22.54
N TYR A 53 -2.04 47.18 -21.37
CA TYR A 53 -2.70 46.08 -20.67
C TYR A 53 -3.83 45.48 -21.51
N SER A 54 -4.64 46.31 -22.18
CA SER A 54 -5.69 45.83 -23.07
C SER A 54 -5.15 45.04 -24.26
N LEU A 55 -4.00 45.45 -24.83
CA LEU A 55 -3.33 44.70 -25.90
C LEU A 55 -2.84 43.34 -25.41
N ILE A 56 -2.16 43.32 -24.25
CA ILE A 56 -1.68 42.08 -23.62
C ILE A 56 -2.84 41.13 -23.34
N LYS A 57 -3.93 41.65 -22.77
CA LYS A 57 -5.17 40.89 -22.50
C LYS A 57 -5.75 40.28 -23.78
N ASN A 58 -5.89 41.07 -24.83
CA ASN A 58 -6.40 40.58 -26.12
C ASN A 58 -5.50 39.48 -26.73
N CYS A 59 -4.18 39.60 -26.56
CA CYS A 59 -3.24 38.54 -26.96
C CYS A 59 -3.41 37.26 -26.12
N PHE A 60 -3.65 37.38 -24.82
CA PHE A 60 -3.90 36.20 -23.97
C PHE A 60 -5.26 35.56 -24.24
N GLU A 61 -6.27 36.34 -24.59
CA GLU A 61 -7.58 35.85 -25.04
C GLU A 61 -7.55 35.24 -26.46
N GLN A 62 -6.41 35.32 -27.16
CA GLN A 62 -6.24 34.83 -28.54
C GLN A 62 -7.30 35.37 -29.52
N LYS A 63 -7.63 36.66 -29.40
CA LYS A 63 -8.54 37.32 -30.35
C LYS A 63 -7.97 37.31 -31.77
N PRO A 64 -8.82 37.36 -32.81
CA PRO A 64 -8.34 37.46 -34.18
C PRO A 64 -7.39 38.65 -34.33
N ASP A 65 -6.25 38.42 -34.98
CA ASP A 65 -5.13 39.34 -35.15
C ASP A 65 -4.31 39.68 -33.88
N PHE A 66 -4.54 38.98 -32.76
CA PHE A 66 -3.73 39.08 -31.54
C PHE A 66 -3.14 37.71 -31.19
N ASN A 67 -1.81 37.65 -31.07
CA ASN A 67 -1.09 36.41 -30.79
C ASN A 67 0.04 36.63 -29.79
N VAL A 68 0.31 35.62 -28.99
CA VAL A 68 1.45 35.55 -28.08
C VAL A 68 2.22 34.26 -28.32
N SER A 69 3.53 34.39 -28.52
CA SER A 69 4.44 33.23 -28.59
C SER A 69 5.33 33.15 -27.36
N PHE A 70 5.61 31.93 -26.95
CA PHE A 70 6.38 31.60 -25.75
C PHE A 70 7.70 31.00 -26.20
N ASN A 71 8.81 31.60 -25.77
CA ASN A 71 10.15 31.08 -26.03
C ASN A 71 10.88 30.86 -24.70
N VAL A 72 11.15 29.60 -24.38
CA VAL A 72 11.76 29.20 -23.10
C VAL A 72 13.26 29.03 -23.31
N SER A 73 14.03 29.77 -22.52
CA SER A 73 15.49 29.64 -22.40
C SER A 73 15.82 29.29 -20.95
N SER A 74 16.93 28.61 -20.69
CA SER A 74 17.31 28.19 -19.33
C SER A 74 17.26 29.35 -18.33
N GLY A 75 16.29 29.32 -17.41
CA GLY A 75 16.07 30.33 -16.36
C GLY A 75 15.20 31.55 -16.76
N ASN A 76 14.81 31.71 -18.03
CA ASN A 76 13.98 32.84 -18.48
C ASN A 76 12.98 32.41 -19.56
N ILE A 77 11.74 32.91 -19.46
CA ILE A 77 10.75 32.81 -20.54
C ILE A 77 10.57 34.16 -21.21
N LYS A 78 10.60 34.19 -22.55
CA LYS A 78 10.35 35.37 -23.37
C LYS A 78 8.97 35.24 -24.01
N LEU A 79 8.11 36.23 -23.76
CA LEU A 79 6.84 36.37 -24.44
C LEU A 79 6.99 37.37 -25.57
N VAL A 80 6.55 37.02 -26.77
CA VAL A 80 6.50 37.93 -27.92
C VAL A 80 5.04 38.14 -28.28
N PHE A 81 4.57 39.36 -28.12
CA PHE A 81 3.21 39.79 -28.41
C PHE A 81 3.17 40.39 -29.81
N ASN A 82 2.25 39.92 -30.63
CA ASN A 82 1.98 40.46 -31.96
C ASN A 82 0.50 40.82 -32.02
N ALA A 83 0.20 42.09 -32.27
CA ALA A 83 -1.16 42.62 -32.29
C ALA A 83 -1.38 43.46 -33.54
N LYS A 84 -2.51 43.27 -34.23
CA LYS A 84 -2.96 44.15 -35.31
C LYS A 84 -4.13 45.01 -34.83
N VAL A 85 -3.85 46.28 -34.54
CA VAL A 85 -4.87 47.23 -34.08
C VAL A 85 -5.55 47.87 -35.28
N GLY A 86 -6.88 47.81 -35.32
CA GLY A 86 -7.69 48.43 -36.38
C GLY A 86 -7.51 47.83 -37.77
N GLY A 87 -6.84 46.69 -37.91
CA GLY A 87 -6.61 46.03 -39.20
C GLY A 87 -5.46 46.59 -40.03
N PHE A 88 -4.75 47.61 -39.55
CA PHE A 88 -3.62 48.24 -40.27
C PHE A 88 -2.36 48.43 -39.41
N LEU A 89 -2.49 48.64 -38.09
CA LEU A 89 -1.35 48.91 -37.22
C LEU A 89 -0.81 47.62 -36.62
N ASN A 90 0.38 47.19 -37.05
CA ASN A 90 1.08 46.06 -36.44
C ASN A 90 1.92 46.55 -35.26
N VAL A 91 1.61 46.06 -34.07
CA VAL A 91 2.35 46.33 -32.83
C VAL A 91 2.99 45.03 -32.36
N ASN A 92 4.31 45.03 -32.31
CA ASN A 92 5.09 43.89 -31.84
C ASN A 92 5.97 44.33 -30.68
N PHE A 93 5.89 43.62 -29.57
CA PHE A 93 6.73 43.87 -28.39
C PHE A 93 7.03 42.57 -27.65
N GLU A 94 8.08 42.60 -26.85
CA GLU A 94 8.55 41.44 -26.10
C GLU A 94 8.68 41.77 -24.62
N ALA A 95 8.38 40.78 -23.78
CA ALA A 95 8.59 40.86 -22.34
C ALA A 95 9.36 39.62 -21.88
N LEU A 96 10.36 39.83 -21.04
CA LEU A 96 11.21 38.78 -20.51
C LEU A 96 10.87 38.55 -19.04
N PHE A 97 10.62 37.30 -18.69
CA PHE A 97 10.23 36.88 -17.34
C PHE A 97 11.30 35.97 -16.78
N LYS A 98 11.78 36.32 -15.60
CA LYS A 98 12.75 35.50 -14.88
C LYS A 98 12.04 34.38 -14.16
N GLU A 99 12.67 33.21 -14.17
CA GLU A 99 12.24 32.12 -13.31
C GLU A 99 12.34 32.56 -11.85
N LYS A 100 11.24 32.41 -11.12
CA LYS A 100 11.24 32.59 -9.67
C LYS A 100 11.22 31.22 -9.04
N LEU A 101 12.29 30.94 -8.31
CA LEU A 101 12.35 29.82 -7.37
C LEU A 101 11.10 29.87 -6.48
N MET A 102 10.27 28.84 -6.58
CA MET A 102 9.10 28.74 -5.72
C MET A 102 9.54 28.70 -4.27
N SER A 103 8.72 29.28 -3.39
CA SER A 103 8.91 29.10 -1.95
C SER A 103 8.93 27.61 -1.62
N ASN A 104 9.59 27.25 -0.52
CA ASN A 104 9.66 25.85 -0.07
C ASN A 104 8.26 25.21 0.00
N ASP A 105 7.26 25.96 0.49
CA ASP A 105 5.87 25.51 0.56
C ASP A 105 5.23 25.29 -0.83
N GLY A 106 5.57 26.16 -1.79
CA GLY A 106 5.16 25.98 -3.18
C GLY A 106 5.78 24.74 -3.80
N GLN A 107 7.07 24.51 -3.59
CA GLN A 107 7.77 23.30 -4.06
C GLN A 107 7.20 22.03 -3.42
N LEU A 108 6.87 22.08 -2.12
CA LEU A 108 6.23 20.98 -1.41
C LEU A 108 4.86 20.66 -1.99
N THR A 109 4.02 21.68 -2.21
CA THR A 109 2.69 21.52 -2.81
C THR A 109 2.78 20.84 -4.19
N LEU A 110 3.75 21.25 -5.00
CA LEU A 110 4.01 20.63 -6.30
C LEU A 110 4.47 19.19 -6.21
N ASN A 111 5.36 18.89 -5.27
CA ASN A 111 5.83 17.53 -5.05
C ASN A 111 4.69 16.63 -4.59
N VAL A 112 3.78 17.14 -3.74
CA VAL A 112 2.56 16.42 -3.34
C VAL A 112 1.68 16.15 -4.55
N ASN A 113 1.39 17.15 -5.39
CA ASN A 113 0.58 16.96 -6.60
C ASN A 113 1.22 15.96 -7.58
N LYS A 114 2.54 16.01 -7.77
CA LYS A 114 3.28 15.02 -8.59
C LYS A 114 3.19 13.62 -8.00
N MET A 115 3.29 13.49 -6.67
CA MET A 115 3.13 12.21 -6.00
C MET A 115 1.71 11.65 -6.16
N GLU A 116 0.69 12.51 -6.05
CA GLU A 116 -0.71 12.12 -6.21
C GLU A 116 -1.02 11.66 -7.64
N GLN A 117 -0.52 12.38 -8.66
CA GLN A 117 -0.67 11.96 -10.06
C GLN A 117 0.00 10.60 -10.34
N LYS A 118 1.22 10.40 -9.81
CA LYS A 118 1.92 9.12 -9.92
C LYS A 118 1.15 8.00 -9.22
N TYR A 119 0.65 8.28 -8.02
CA TYR A 119 -0.17 7.33 -7.26
C TYR A 119 -1.43 6.94 -8.04
N ASN A 120 -2.17 7.91 -8.58
CA ASN A 120 -3.38 7.66 -9.38
C ASN A 120 -3.09 6.83 -10.63
N THR A 121 -1.94 7.05 -11.27
CA THR A 121 -1.52 6.27 -12.45
C THR A 121 -1.18 4.83 -12.07
N LEU A 122 -0.45 4.63 -10.96
CA LEU A 122 -0.15 3.31 -10.45
C LEU A 122 -1.41 2.57 -10.00
N PHE A 123 -2.32 3.27 -9.32
CA PHE A 123 -3.58 2.71 -8.85
C PHE A 123 -4.42 2.18 -10.00
N LYS A 124 -4.57 2.95 -11.09
CA LYS A 124 -5.26 2.48 -12.31
C LYS A 124 -4.62 1.23 -12.92
N ARG A 125 -3.28 1.16 -12.94
CA ARG A 125 -2.58 -0.05 -13.41
C ARG A 125 -2.85 -1.25 -12.52
N PHE A 126 -2.89 -1.06 -11.19
CA PHE A 126 -3.23 -2.12 -10.25
C PHE A 126 -4.66 -2.63 -10.47
N GLU A 127 -5.64 -1.76 -10.64
CA GLU A 127 -7.02 -2.17 -10.96
C GLU A 127 -7.10 -2.97 -12.27
N GLU A 128 -6.29 -2.61 -13.27
CA GLU A 128 -6.22 -3.33 -14.54
C GLU A 128 -5.59 -4.72 -14.37
N PHE A 129 -4.51 -4.82 -13.59
CA PHE A 129 -3.90 -6.11 -13.25
C PHE A 129 -4.85 -7.02 -12.48
N GLU A 130 -5.60 -6.48 -11.52
CA GLU A 130 -6.58 -7.24 -10.73
C GLU A 130 -7.70 -7.80 -11.64
N LYS A 131 -8.24 -6.98 -12.54
CA LYS A 131 -9.24 -7.42 -13.53
C LYS A 131 -8.70 -8.51 -14.44
N ASN A 132 -7.46 -8.40 -14.89
CA ASN A 132 -6.84 -9.39 -15.76
C ASN A 132 -6.58 -10.71 -15.02
N ALA A 133 -6.15 -10.65 -13.75
CA ALA A 133 -5.95 -11.85 -12.92
C ALA A 133 -7.27 -12.60 -12.69
N ILE A 134 -8.37 -11.88 -12.40
CA ILE A 134 -9.71 -12.48 -12.25
C ILE A 134 -10.14 -13.19 -13.54
N LYS A 135 -10.01 -12.52 -14.70
CA LYS A 135 -10.36 -13.14 -16.00
C LYS A 135 -9.55 -14.40 -16.28
N GLN A 136 -8.24 -14.37 -16.04
CA GLN A 136 -7.38 -15.53 -16.25
C GLN A 136 -7.76 -16.69 -15.31
N GLN A 137 -8.17 -16.39 -14.08
CA GLN A 137 -8.65 -17.40 -13.14
C GLN A 137 -9.99 -18.00 -13.59
N GLU A 138 -10.93 -17.20 -14.10
CA GLU A 138 -12.19 -17.68 -14.67
C GLU A 138 -11.95 -18.59 -15.88
N GLU A 139 -11.06 -18.22 -16.78
CA GLU A 139 -10.67 -19.06 -17.92
C GLU A 139 -10.07 -20.39 -17.47
N ASN A 140 -9.15 -20.36 -16.50
CA ASN A 140 -8.54 -21.58 -15.94
C ASN A 140 -9.57 -22.49 -15.26
N ASN A 141 -10.52 -21.91 -14.53
CA ASN A 141 -11.61 -22.65 -13.91
C ASN A 141 -12.52 -23.31 -14.96
N ASN A 142 -12.84 -22.60 -16.04
CA ASN A 142 -13.65 -23.13 -17.14
C ASN A 142 -12.94 -24.29 -17.85
N ILE A 143 -11.62 -24.19 -18.08
CA ILE A 143 -10.82 -25.30 -18.64
C ILE A 143 -10.87 -26.52 -17.73
N MET A 144 -10.73 -26.33 -16.42
CA MET A 144 -10.77 -27.43 -15.45
C MET A 144 -12.15 -28.10 -15.40
N ILE A 145 -13.23 -27.31 -15.42
CA ILE A 145 -14.61 -27.83 -15.44
C ILE A 145 -14.84 -28.65 -16.71
N ASN A 146 -14.43 -28.15 -17.88
CA ASN A 146 -14.57 -28.87 -19.15
C ASN A 146 -13.80 -30.18 -19.14
N SER A 147 -12.54 -30.18 -18.66
CA SER A 147 -11.74 -31.39 -18.53
C SER A 147 -12.39 -32.41 -17.57
N PHE A 148 -12.97 -31.96 -16.47
CA PHE A 148 -13.67 -32.83 -15.53
C PHE A 148 -14.92 -33.46 -16.16
N ASN A 149 -15.70 -32.66 -16.89
CA ASN A 149 -16.88 -33.15 -17.63
C ASN A 149 -16.49 -34.22 -18.66
N ASP A 150 -15.42 -34.00 -19.43
CA ASP A 150 -14.93 -34.99 -20.40
C ASP A 150 -14.53 -36.32 -19.75
N ILE A 151 -13.90 -36.28 -18.58
CA ILE A 151 -13.54 -37.48 -17.81
C ILE A 151 -14.82 -38.20 -17.33
N LEU A 152 -15.82 -37.44 -16.89
CA LEU A 152 -17.10 -37.96 -16.40
C LEU A 152 -17.87 -38.65 -17.53
N PHE A 153 -17.97 -38.02 -18.70
CA PHE A 153 -18.59 -38.61 -19.89
C PHE A 153 -17.88 -39.90 -20.32
N LYS A 154 -16.54 -39.90 -20.39
CA LYS A 154 -15.78 -41.12 -20.71
C LYS A 154 -16.04 -42.26 -19.72
N ARG A 155 -16.18 -41.96 -18.42
CA ARG A 155 -16.50 -42.99 -17.41
C ARG A 155 -17.92 -43.51 -17.53
N LEU A 156 -18.88 -42.65 -17.87
CA LEU A 156 -20.27 -43.05 -18.10
C LEU A 156 -20.39 -43.97 -19.34
N GLU A 157 -19.71 -43.64 -20.44
CA GLU A 157 -19.69 -44.50 -21.64
C GLU A 157 -19.08 -45.89 -21.37
N VAL A 158 -18.03 -45.95 -20.54
CA VAL A 158 -17.42 -47.23 -20.12
C VAL A 158 -18.37 -48.03 -19.22
N SER A 159 -19.14 -47.35 -18.36
CA SER A 159 -20.17 -48.00 -17.52
C SER A 159 -21.35 -48.53 -18.32
N GLU A 160 -21.80 -47.81 -19.37
CA GLU A 160 -22.89 -48.27 -20.23
C GLU A 160 -22.48 -49.48 -21.08
N LYS A 161 -21.23 -49.54 -21.57
CA LYS A 161 -20.71 -50.72 -22.26
C LYS A 161 -20.58 -51.96 -21.37
N ASN A 162 -20.39 -51.77 -20.06
CA ASN A 162 -20.29 -52.86 -19.08
C ASN A 162 -21.65 -53.30 -18.51
N ASN A 163 -22.72 -52.52 -18.69
CA ASN A 163 -24.05 -52.76 -18.11
C ASN A 163 -25.02 -53.53 -19.02
N ASN A 164 -24.52 -54.33 -19.97
CA ASN A 164 -25.33 -55.42 -20.54
C ASN A 164 -25.45 -56.65 -19.62
N ASN A 165 -24.95 -56.60 -18.37
CA ASN A 165 -25.06 -57.73 -17.43
C ASN A 165 -25.43 -57.39 -15.97
N GLN A 166 -25.67 -56.13 -15.57
CA GLN A 166 -26.03 -55.84 -14.17
C GLN A 166 -27.04 -54.67 -14.06
N GLN A 167 -28.32 -54.98 -14.26
CA GLN A 167 -29.41 -54.00 -14.21
C GLN A 167 -30.04 -53.85 -12.81
N GLU A 168 -29.56 -54.55 -11.78
CA GLU A 168 -30.15 -54.49 -10.42
C GLU A 168 -29.38 -53.65 -9.38
N GLU A 169 -28.09 -53.34 -9.58
CA GLU A 169 -27.32 -52.50 -8.63
C GLU A 169 -27.41 -50.98 -8.93
N ASN A 170 -27.75 -50.60 -10.16
CA ASN A 170 -27.77 -49.19 -10.58
C ASN A 170 -28.86 -48.32 -9.91
N ASN A 171 -29.92 -48.94 -9.36
CA ASN A 171 -30.97 -48.22 -8.64
C ASN A 171 -30.56 -47.77 -7.22
N ARG A 172 -29.41 -48.23 -6.69
CA ARG A 172 -28.86 -47.72 -5.42
C ARG A 172 -27.91 -46.53 -5.61
N ILE A 173 -27.22 -46.43 -6.73
CA ILE A 173 -26.26 -45.34 -7.00
C ILE A 173 -26.99 -44.04 -7.39
N LEU A 174 -28.10 -44.12 -8.13
CA LEU A 174 -28.93 -42.95 -8.48
C LEU A 174 -29.58 -42.27 -7.27
N LYS A 175 -29.74 -42.98 -6.15
CA LYS A 175 -30.27 -42.40 -4.89
C LYS A 175 -29.21 -41.69 -4.05
N ILE A 176 -27.91 -41.92 -4.34
CA ILE A 176 -26.78 -41.23 -3.70
C ILE A 176 -26.41 -39.95 -4.48
N MET A 177 -26.68 -39.90 -5.79
CA MET A 177 -26.40 -38.72 -6.62
C MET A 177 -27.49 -37.62 -6.55
N GLY A 178 -28.66 -37.92 -5.97
CA GLY A 178 -29.77 -36.96 -5.86
C GLY A 178 -29.64 -35.88 -4.77
N ASN A 179 -28.62 -35.94 -3.90
CA ASN A 179 -28.44 -34.99 -2.80
C ASN A 179 -27.10 -34.23 -2.83
N MET A 180 -26.38 -34.26 -3.95
CA MET A 180 -25.19 -33.42 -4.11
C MET A 180 -25.60 -32.06 -4.69
N TYR A 181 -26.33 -31.28 -3.89
CA TYR A 181 -26.44 -29.84 -4.14
C TYR A 181 -25.03 -29.27 -4.11
N VAL A 182 -24.62 -28.77 -5.26
CA VAL A 182 -23.42 -27.96 -5.44
C VAL A 182 -23.59 -26.68 -4.60
N TYR A 183 -23.03 -26.70 -3.40
CA TYR A 183 -22.71 -25.47 -2.68
C TYR A 183 -21.38 -24.95 -3.26
N VAL A 184 -21.46 -24.08 -4.27
CA VAL A 184 -20.38 -23.12 -4.53
C VAL A 184 -20.49 -22.06 -3.44
N GLY A 185 -19.92 -22.36 -2.29
CA GLY A 185 -19.64 -21.38 -1.26
C GLY A 185 -18.31 -20.71 -1.59
N ILE A 186 -18.35 -19.48 -2.10
CA ILE A 186 -17.21 -18.57 -2.00
C ILE A 186 -17.02 -18.30 -0.51
N LYS A 187 -16.03 -18.96 0.09
CA LYS A 187 -15.64 -18.75 1.48
C LYS A 187 -14.42 -17.84 1.50
N ILE A 188 -14.68 -16.53 1.58
CA ILE A 188 -13.68 -15.57 2.05
C ILE A 188 -13.61 -15.77 3.57
N ASN A 189 -12.78 -16.71 4.02
CA ASN A 189 -12.47 -16.88 5.43
C ASN A 189 -10.97 -16.68 5.63
N ASN A 190 -10.65 -15.54 6.24
CA ASN A 190 -9.62 -15.50 7.27
C ASN A 190 -9.84 -16.68 8.25
N VAL A 191 -8.75 -17.36 8.61
CA VAL A 191 -8.62 -18.45 9.59
C VAL A 191 -9.16 -19.83 9.18
N GLY A 192 -8.22 -20.76 8.99
CA GLY A 192 -8.23 -22.07 9.66
C GLY A 192 -8.76 -23.30 8.92
N ARG A 193 -7.80 -24.19 8.60
CA ARG A 193 -7.82 -25.65 8.40
C ARG A 193 -7.90 -26.18 6.97
N SER A 194 -6.78 -26.77 6.54
CA SER A 194 -6.73 -27.81 5.51
C SER A 194 -5.96 -29.04 6.02
N ASN A 195 -6.59 -30.20 5.82
CA ASN A 195 -5.96 -31.50 5.95
C ASN A 195 -4.90 -31.69 4.85
N GLN A 196 -3.85 -32.40 5.24
CA GLN A 196 -2.65 -32.70 4.46
C GLN A 196 -2.93 -33.36 3.11
N ARG A 197 -2.21 -32.90 2.07
CA ARG A 197 -1.48 -33.77 1.14
C ARG A 197 -0.21 -33.05 0.70
N ALA A 198 0.92 -33.67 1.00
CA ALA A 198 2.24 -33.18 0.67
C ALA A 198 2.42 -33.08 -0.85
N VAL A 199 2.70 -31.87 -1.32
CA VAL A 199 3.54 -31.63 -2.49
C VAL A 199 4.56 -30.58 -2.05
N SER A 200 5.80 -31.03 -1.93
CA SER A 200 6.97 -30.18 -1.76
C SER A 200 7.03 -29.20 -2.92
N ASN A 201 6.77 -27.92 -2.67
CA ASN A 201 7.25 -26.83 -3.48
C ASN A 201 7.41 -25.64 -2.54
N ASN A 202 8.65 -25.14 -2.45
CA ASN A 202 9.03 -23.96 -1.68
C ASN A 202 8.00 -22.83 -1.90
N CYS A 203 7.23 -22.52 -0.86
CA CYS A 203 6.46 -21.29 -0.82
C CYS A 203 7.32 -20.27 -0.07
N ASP A 204 8.31 -19.74 -0.77
CA ASP A 204 8.95 -18.50 -0.35
C ASP A 204 7.85 -17.42 -0.42
N ILE A 205 7.33 -17.01 0.74
CA ILE A 205 6.61 -15.74 0.83
C ILE A 205 7.69 -14.67 0.71
N ASP A 206 8.09 -14.41 -0.53
CA ASP A 206 9.08 -13.40 -0.85
C ASP A 206 8.43 -12.02 -0.70
N ILE A 207 8.47 -11.49 0.52
CA ILE A 207 8.13 -10.08 0.79
C ILE A 207 9.28 -9.23 0.23
N HIS A 208 9.36 -9.15 -1.10
CA HIS A 208 10.29 -8.29 -1.82
C HIS A 208 9.87 -6.83 -1.61
N ASN A 209 10.60 -6.12 -0.74
CA ASN A 209 10.81 -4.66 -0.72
C ASN A 209 9.64 -3.75 -1.15
N THR A 210 8.41 -4.10 -0.79
CA THR A 210 7.25 -3.23 -0.98
C THR A 210 6.77 -2.80 0.39
N PHE A 211 6.82 -1.50 0.65
CA PHE A 211 6.23 -0.85 1.82
C PHE A 211 4.70 -0.96 1.75
N ILE A 212 4.17 -2.17 1.86
CA ILE A 212 2.75 -2.36 2.13
C ILE A 212 2.60 -2.17 3.63
N LYS A 213 2.11 -1.00 4.00
CA LYS A 213 1.58 -0.73 5.34
C LYS A 213 0.36 -1.63 5.54
N LEU A 214 0.59 -2.87 5.97
CA LEU A 214 -0.46 -3.83 6.28
C LEU A 214 -1.17 -3.38 7.57
N ASN A 215 -2.43 -2.96 7.44
CA ASN A 215 -3.29 -2.42 8.51
C ASN A 215 -3.87 -3.54 9.42
N SER A 216 -3.19 -4.67 9.53
CA SER A 216 -3.68 -5.83 10.29
C SER A 216 -3.47 -5.61 11.79
N LYS A 217 -4.54 -5.73 12.58
CA LYS A 217 -4.50 -5.64 14.06
C LYS A 217 -4.15 -6.95 14.74
N ILE A 218 -4.41 -8.08 14.08
CA ILE A 218 -4.21 -9.43 14.59
C ILE A 218 -3.50 -10.24 13.51
N ILE A 219 -2.47 -10.98 13.89
CA ILE A 219 -1.81 -11.99 13.06
C ILE A 219 -1.82 -13.30 13.83
N ASP A 220 -2.29 -14.35 13.16
CA ASP A 220 -2.32 -15.72 13.67
C ASP A 220 -1.57 -16.62 12.67
N ILE A 221 -0.48 -17.24 13.13
CA ILE A 221 0.42 -18.06 12.34
C ILE A 221 0.29 -19.50 12.83
N ASP A 222 -0.45 -20.33 12.10
CA ASP A 222 -0.65 -21.74 12.41
C ASP A 222 0.13 -22.59 11.41
N ASN A 223 1.35 -23.02 11.73
CA ASN A 223 2.22 -23.70 10.75
C ASN A 223 2.92 -24.96 11.28
N ASN A 224 2.95 -25.97 10.42
CA ASN A 224 3.70 -27.23 10.55
C ASN A 224 5.02 -27.21 9.75
N THR A 225 5.35 -26.11 9.07
CA THR A 225 6.54 -26.01 8.22
C THR A 225 7.48 -24.94 8.76
N HIS A 226 8.73 -25.35 8.95
CA HIS A 226 9.80 -24.59 9.56
C HIS A 226 10.41 -23.60 8.56
N ILE A 227 10.77 -22.42 9.07
CA ILE A 227 11.49 -21.30 8.43
C ILE A 227 10.57 -20.13 8.05
N TYR A 228 10.54 -19.13 8.94
CA TYR A 228 10.08 -17.78 8.65
C TYR A 228 11.18 -16.80 9.03
N ASP A 229 11.53 -15.90 8.11
CA ASP A 229 12.35 -14.73 8.41
C ASP A 229 11.47 -13.68 9.12
N PHE A 230 11.47 -13.71 10.46
CA PHE A 230 10.73 -12.77 11.29
C PHE A 230 11.38 -11.37 11.35
N SER A 231 12.48 -11.12 10.65
CA SER A 231 13.13 -9.79 10.65
C SER A 231 12.22 -8.68 10.10
N LYS A 232 11.21 -9.04 9.28
CA LYS A 232 10.27 -8.11 8.65
C LYS A 232 9.01 -7.81 9.47
N PHE A 233 8.90 -8.33 10.70
CA PHE A 233 7.69 -8.17 11.52
C PHE A 233 7.41 -6.73 11.99
N ASN A 234 8.42 -5.86 11.92
CA ASN A 234 8.28 -4.44 12.22
C ASN A 234 7.44 -3.67 11.18
N VAL A 235 7.17 -4.24 10.00
CA VAL A 235 6.40 -3.55 8.94
C VAL A 235 4.90 -3.40 9.33
N PHE A 236 4.41 -4.24 10.23
CA PHE A 236 3.02 -4.20 10.71
C PHE A 236 2.81 -3.13 11.79
N TYR A 237 2.58 -1.89 11.36
CA TYR A 237 2.46 -0.70 12.21
C TYR A 237 1.16 -0.61 13.05
N ASN A 238 0.12 -1.39 12.72
CA ASN A 238 -1.14 -1.42 13.48
C ASN A 238 -1.38 -2.75 14.21
N LEU A 239 -0.35 -3.61 14.28
CA LEU A 239 -0.45 -4.91 14.91
C LEU A 239 -0.50 -4.81 16.43
N ASN A 240 -1.56 -5.35 17.03
CA ASN A 240 -1.75 -5.35 18.49
C ASN A 240 -1.60 -6.74 19.10
N THR A 241 -2.03 -7.79 18.37
CA THR A 241 -2.02 -9.17 18.86
C THR A 241 -1.28 -10.08 17.89
N LEU A 242 -0.31 -10.84 18.41
CA LEU A 242 0.51 -11.79 17.68
C LEU A 242 0.33 -13.20 18.25
N THR A 243 -0.22 -14.11 17.45
CA THR A 243 -0.32 -15.54 17.79
C THR A 243 0.56 -16.35 16.86
N ILE A 244 1.44 -17.20 17.41
CA ILE A 244 2.32 -18.07 16.65
C ILE A 244 2.27 -19.47 17.23
N ASN A 245 1.81 -20.43 16.43
CA ASN A 245 1.91 -21.85 16.75
C ASN A 245 3.18 -22.42 16.13
N ASN A 246 3.93 -23.20 16.92
CA ASN A 246 5.23 -23.79 16.59
C ASN A 246 6.23 -22.75 16.04
N PRO A 247 6.56 -21.69 16.82
CA PRO A 247 7.59 -20.73 16.44
C PRO A 247 8.89 -21.48 16.11
N GLY A 248 9.35 -21.42 14.86
CA GLY A 248 10.61 -22.03 14.42
C GLY A 248 11.86 -21.34 14.96
N PHE A 249 11.78 -20.74 16.15
CA PHE A 249 12.83 -19.97 16.81
C PHE A 249 12.84 -20.27 18.32
N SER A 250 14.02 -20.16 18.93
CA SER A 250 14.22 -20.47 20.36
C SER A 250 13.97 -19.28 21.30
N ASN A 251 13.99 -18.04 20.77
CA ASN A 251 13.79 -16.80 21.54
C ASN A 251 13.38 -15.62 20.63
N PHE A 252 13.14 -14.45 21.21
CA PHE A 252 12.65 -13.26 20.51
C PHE A 252 13.74 -12.36 19.89
N THR A 253 15.01 -12.74 19.89
CA THR A 253 16.12 -11.85 19.48
C THR A 253 15.93 -11.26 18.08
N ASN A 254 15.41 -12.06 17.15
CA ASN A 254 15.25 -11.67 15.74
C ASN A 254 13.85 -11.12 15.42
N ILE A 255 13.00 -10.91 16.43
CA ILE A 255 11.63 -10.43 16.25
C ILE A 255 11.45 -9.16 17.05
N SER A 256 10.85 -8.16 16.43
CA SER A 256 10.50 -6.89 17.07
C SER A 256 9.19 -6.38 16.51
N ASN A 257 8.42 -5.68 17.35
CA ASN A 257 7.29 -4.86 16.95
C ASN A 257 6.93 -3.90 18.10
N SER A 258 6.93 -2.60 17.84
CA SER A 258 6.66 -1.59 18.87
C SER A 258 5.18 -1.48 19.27
N ASN A 259 4.25 -1.99 18.47
CA ASN A 259 2.80 -1.81 18.69
C ASN A 259 2.14 -3.04 19.33
N VAL A 260 2.77 -4.21 19.22
CA VAL A 260 2.23 -5.46 19.78
C VAL A 260 2.08 -5.34 21.29
N SER A 261 0.84 -5.53 21.74
CA SER A 261 0.41 -5.48 23.14
C SER A 261 0.14 -6.86 23.73
N GLU A 262 -0.09 -7.87 22.87
CA GLU A 262 -0.40 -9.24 23.26
C GLU A 262 0.35 -10.24 22.38
N ILE A 263 1.04 -11.21 23.01
CA ILE A 263 1.70 -12.32 22.32
C ILE A 263 1.17 -13.65 22.88
N ALA A 264 0.85 -14.58 21.99
CA ALA A 264 0.52 -15.96 22.30
C ALA A 264 1.42 -16.91 21.49
N LEU A 265 2.23 -17.72 22.16
CA LEU A 265 3.05 -18.77 21.55
C LEU A 265 2.51 -20.15 21.93
N GLY A 266 2.16 -20.96 20.94
CA GLY A 266 1.65 -22.33 21.12
C GLY A 266 2.62 -23.36 20.54
N ILE A 267 3.37 -24.11 21.35
CA ILE A 267 4.22 -25.19 20.85
C ILE A 267 3.53 -26.52 21.06
N THR A 268 3.31 -27.26 19.96
CA THR A 268 2.62 -28.55 19.99
C THR A 268 3.52 -29.72 19.60
N ASN A 269 4.61 -29.50 18.85
CA ASN A 269 5.27 -30.59 18.11
C ASN A 269 6.80 -30.75 18.32
N GLY A 270 7.43 -30.20 19.37
CA GLY A 270 8.78 -30.58 19.84
C GLY A 270 9.98 -30.47 18.87
N ILE A 271 9.81 -29.95 17.65
CA ILE A 271 10.90 -29.88 16.66
C ILE A 271 11.77 -28.63 16.87
N HIS A 272 11.19 -27.54 17.41
CA HIS A 272 11.94 -26.36 17.85
C HIS A 272 11.32 -25.82 19.13
N ASP A 273 12.11 -25.87 20.20
CA ASP A 273 11.66 -25.45 21.51
C ASP A 273 12.03 -23.99 21.74
N PHE A 274 11.01 -23.14 21.84
CA PHE A 274 11.14 -21.82 22.42
C PHE A 274 11.60 -21.97 23.88
N SER A 275 12.87 -21.71 24.15
CA SER A 275 13.52 -22.02 25.41
C SER A 275 13.83 -20.80 26.26
N SER A 276 13.74 -19.60 25.69
CA SER A 276 14.17 -18.37 26.35
C SER A 276 13.35 -17.13 25.98
N LEU A 277 13.15 -16.24 26.95
CA LEU A 277 12.54 -14.92 26.74
C LEU A 277 13.52 -13.84 26.24
N VAL A 278 14.78 -14.18 25.97
CA VAL A 278 15.76 -13.22 25.44
C VAL A 278 15.21 -12.53 24.19
N GLY A 279 15.34 -11.21 24.14
CA GLY A 279 14.77 -10.37 23.08
C GLY A 279 13.36 -9.84 23.37
N ILE A 280 12.70 -10.21 24.47
CA ILE A 280 11.34 -9.70 24.79
C ILE A 280 11.27 -8.17 24.93
N HIS A 281 12.40 -7.50 25.22
CA HIS A 281 12.50 -6.04 25.26
C HIS A 281 12.23 -5.36 23.90
N ASN A 282 12.26 -6.12 22.81
CA ASN A 282 11.89 -5.70 21.47
C ASN A 282 10.38 -5.40 21.31
N PHE A 283 9.58 -5.69 22.33
CA PHE A 283 8.13 -5.43 22.39
C PHE A 283 7.80 -4.48 23.55
N PRO A 284 8.13 -3.18 23.44
CA PRO A 284 8.01 -2.22 24.55
C PRO A 284 6.58 -2.03 25.07
N ASN A 285 5.56 -2.26 24.23
CA ASN A 285 4.15 -2.11 24.57
C ASN A 285 3.48 -3.42 24.98
N LEU A 286 4.24 -4.51 25.15
CA LEU A 286 3.70 -5.81 25.52
C LEU A 286 3.13 -5.79 26.94
N THR A 287 1.84 -6.11 27.05
CA THR A 287 1.11 -6.18 28.34
C THR A 287 0.67 -7.60 28.70
N LYS A 288 0.46 -8.47 27.70
CA LYS A 288 0.02 -9.85 27.90
C LYS A 288 0.92 -10.82 27.13
N LEU A 289 1.43 -11.83 27.82
CA LEU A 289 2.26 -12.87 27.23
C LEU A 289 1.73 -14.25 27.63
N THR A 290 1.34 -15.04 26.63
CA THR A 290 0.92 -16.43 26.79
C THR A 290 1.95 -17.32 26.10
N ILE A 291 2.54 -18.27 26.82
CA ILE A 291 3.51 -19.22 26.25
C ILE A 291 3.14 -20.64 26.66
N CYS A 292 3.06 -21.50 25.67
CA CYS A 292 2.99 -22.94 25.83
C CYS A 292 4.30 -23.57 25.34
N SER A 293 5.25 -23.83 26.24
CA SER A 293 6.56 -24.40 25.90
C SER A 293 7.20 -25.17 27.06
N PRO A 294 7.48 -26.48 26.93
CA PRO A 294 8.07 -27.28 28.01
C PRO A 294 9.52 -26.90 28.36
N SER A 295 10.26 -26.35 27.40
CA SER A 295 11.72 -26.13 27.51
C SER A 295 12.09 -24.71 27.95
N LEU A 296 11.10 -23.90 28.33
CA LEU A 296 11.32 -22.54 28.83
C LEU A 296 11.92 -22.58 30.25
N THR A 297 13.10 -21.99 30.46
CA THR A 297 13.86 -22.11 31.72
C THR A 297 14.24 -20.78 32.38
N ASP A 298 14.46 -19.71 31.62
CA ASP A 298 15.17 -18.50 32.10
C ASP A 298 14.28 -17.28 32.40
N VAL A 299 12.97 -17.48 32.54
CA VAL A 299 11.94 -16.42 32.60
C VAL A 299 12.29 -15.29 33.57
N VAL A 300 12.51 -15.59 34.85
CA VAL A 300 12.72 -14.55 35.88
C VAL A 300 14.05 -13.83 35.69
N SER A 301 15.10 -14.56 35.31
CA SER A 301 16.42 -13.98 35.07
C SER A 301 16.41 -12.99 33.91
N VAL A 302 15.61 -13.24 32.87
CA VAL A 302 15.44 -12.33 31.74
C VAL A 302 14.56 -11.14 32.13
N LEU A 303 13.38 -11.38 32.70
CA LEU A 303 12.43 -10.33 33.04
C LEU A 303 12.95 -9.37 34.12
N SER A 304 13.78 -9.83 35.05
CA SER A 304 14.39 -8.97 36.08
C SER A 304 15.48 -8.03 35.57
N ARG A 305 16.12 -8.35 34.43
CA ARG A 305 17.21 -7.55 33.83
C ARG A 305 16.71 -6.44 32.92
N ILE A 306 15.44 -6.48 32.53
CA ILE A 306 14.85 -5.56 31.56
C ILE A 306 13.65 -4.84 32.18
N LYS A 307 13.44 -3.60 31.76
CA LYS A 307 12.20 -2.89 32.07
C LYS A 307 11.12 -3.35 31.09
N HIS A 308 9.97 -3.79 31.60
CA HIS A 308 8.84 -4.23 30.77
C HIS A 308 7.51 -3.73 31.31
N ASN A 309 6.47 -3.76 30.48
CA ASN A 309 5.11 -3.33 30.80
C ASN A 309 4.11 -4.48 30.96
N ILE A 310 4.61 -5.72 31.05
CA ILE A 310 3.80 -6.93 31.17
C ILE A 310 2.97 -6.89 32.46
N LYS A 311 1.66 -7.11 32.32
CA LYS A 311 0.65 -7.17 33.39
C LYS A 311 0.08 -8.57 33.56
N GLU A 312 0.09 -9.39 32.51
CA GLU A 312 -0.44 -10.76 32.54
C GLU A 312 0.56 -11.75 31.92
N LEU A 313 0.89 -12.79 32.67
CA LEU A 313 1.70 -13.93 32.23
C LEU A 313 0.85 -15.20 32.32
N ASN A 314 0.76 -15.92 31.21
CA ASN A 314 0.05 -17.20 31.12
C ASN A 314 1.00 -18.27 30.58
N PHE A 315 1.45 -19.16 31.46
CA PHE A 315 2.32 -20.27 31.09
C PHE A 315 1.52 -21.58 31.08
N ARG A 316 1.62 -22.32 29.99
CA ARG A 316 0.97 -23.62 29.84
C ARG A 316 2.00 -24.68 29.53
N SER A 317 1.94 -25.82 30.20
CA SER A 317 2.85 -26.94 29.91
C SER A 317 4.35 -26.56 29.97
N CYS A 318 4.71 -25.59 30.82
CA CYS A 318 6.09 -25.12 31.01
C CYS A 318 6.76 -25.82 32.19
N SER A 319 7.11 -27.09 32.03
CA SER A 319 7.64 -27.94 33.12
C SER A 319 8.99 -27.50 33.67
N SER A 320 9.78 -26.75 32.89
CA SER A 320 11.16 -26.40 33.26
C SER A 320 11.29 -25.05 33.98
N ILE A 321 10.18 -24.34 34.22
CA ILE A 321 10.17 -23.05 34.92
C ILE A 321 10.23 -23.28 36.43
N ASN A 322 11.08 -22.51 37.13
CA ASN A 322 11.02 -22.41 38.58
C ASN A 322 9.77 -21.62 39.02
N VAL A 323 8.69 -22.35 39.29
CA VAL A 323 7.38 -21.76 39.62
C VAL A 323 7.43 -20.86 40.86
N LEU A 324 8.21 -21.24 41.89
CA LEU A 324 8.30 -20.48 43.13
C LEU A 324 8.96 -19.11 42.91
N GLU A 325 10.06 -19.10 42.15
CA GLU A 325 10.77 -17.88 41.78
C GLU A 325 9.88 -16.97 40.93
N LEU A 326 9.17 -17.55 39.96
CA LEU A 326 8.25 -16.81 39.09
C LEU A 326 7.07 -16.21 39.84
N GLN A 327 6.47 -16.96 40.77
CA GLN A 327 5.38 -16.46 41.62
C GLN A 327 5.84 -15.27 42.48
N THR A 328 7.00 -15.40 43.12
CA THR A 328 7.61 -14.33 43.93
C THR A 328 7.85 -13.08 43.09
N TYR A 329 8.40 -13.25 41.88
CA TYR A 329 8.63 -12.17 40.94
C TYR A 329 7.32 -11.47 40.53
N CYS A 330 6.29 -12.24 40.17
CA CYS A 330 5.01 -11.70 39.73
C CYS A 330 4.30 -10.93 40.85
N GLN A 331 4.30 -11.44 42.08
CA GLN A 331 3.74 -10.74 43.24
C GLN A 331 4.43 -9.41 43.51
N LYS A 332 5.78 -9.40 43.48
CA LYS A 332 6.56 -8.19 43.71
C LYS A 332 6.31 -7.09 42.68
N ASN A 333 6.03 -7.48 41.43
CA ASN A 333 5.83 -6.54 40.32
C ASN A 333 4.35 -6.31 39.95
N GLY A 334 3.39 -6.87 40.71
CA GLY A 334 1.96 -6.72 40.43
C GLY A 334 1.50 -7.36 39.11
N ILE A 335 2.13 -8.46 38.70
CA ILE A 335 1.82 -9.19 37.48
C ILE A 335 0.84 -10.32 37.80
N GLN A 336 -0.24 -10.41 37.04
CA GLN A 336 -1.17 -11.54 37.11
C GLN A 336 -0.52 -12.77 36.48
N LEU A 337 -0.44 -13.85 37.26
CA LEU A 337 0.17 -15.10 36.83
C LEU A 337 -0.91 -16.19 36.74
N ALA A 338 -1.04 -16.79 35.57
CA ALA A 338 -1.80 -18.01 35.33
C ALA A 338 -0.83 -19.12 34.90
N ILE A 339 -0.85 -20.25 35.61
CA ILE A 339 -0.06 -21.43 35.25
C ILE A 339 -1.06 -22.59 35.12
N CYS A 340 -1.07 -23.23 33.96
CA CYS A 340 -1.95 -24.37 33.66
C CYS A 340 -1.16 -25.62 33.23
#